data_AF-A0A930A6X6-F1
#
_entry.id   AF-A0A930A6X6-F1
#
_cell.length_a   1.000
_cell.length_b   1.000
_cell.length_c   1.000
_cell.angle_alpha   90.00
_cell.angle_beta   90.00
_cell.angle_gamma   90.00
#
_symmetry.space_group_name_H-M   'P 1'
#
loop_
_entity.id
_entity.type
_entity.pdbx_description
1 polymer ?
#
loop_
_entity_poly.entity_id
_entity_poly.type
_entity_poly.pdbx_seq_one_letter_code
_entity_poly.pdbx_strand_id
1 'polypeptide(L)'
;MKLDKEIVIESTELQLLLTEGDTEGAVEKGESLLTKMKKSLSEKIKALKSIFSKKSKDIIQAKNADGTITTKLVNPKYLTAFNKAYAANVKALKNIFTNKVFDEKHTKLLGDACELFDKLSNIEMTIVVTIDPVDAVNAMHKLGGEVLDKLKELEGVIDHINKVAKFVVQNDGEEVDKELTFNELVTLGKVQKSIYADTEKLFNCFMDIRDEISKAIKD
;
A
#
# COMPACT_ATOMS: atom_id res chain seq x y z
N MET A 1 -14.07 5.46 0.79
CA MET A 1 -14.87 4.93 1.93
C MET A 1 -15.69 3.67 1.60
N LYS A 2 -16.57 3.64 0.59
CA LYS A 2 -17.33 2.39 0.28
C LYS A 2 -16.41 1.28 -0.27
N LEU A 3 -15.55 1.62 -1.24
CA LEU A 3 -14.58 0.69 -1.82
C LEU A 3 -13.60 0.14 -0.78
N ASP A 4 -13.09 0.96 0.13
CA ASP A 4 -12.13 0.51 1.15
C ASP A 4 -12.76 -0.49 2.13
N LYS A 5 -14.04 -0.29 2.49
CA LYS A 5 -14.80 -1.28 3.30
C LYS A 5 -14.99 -2.59 2.55
N GLU A 6 -15.33 -2.54 1.26
CA GLU A 6 -15.46 -3.74 0.44
C GLU A 6 -14.12 -4.49 0.30
N ILE A 7 -13.00 -3.77 0.16
CA ILE A 7 -11.66 -4.34 0.13
C ILE A 7 -11.29 -5.02 1.45
N VAL A 8 -11.63 -4.42 2.60
CA VAL A 8 -11.40 -5.04 3.91
C VAL A 8 -12.22 -6.33 4.06
N ILE A 9 -13.48 -6.32 3.63
CA ILE A 9 -14.36 -7.50 3.67
C ILE A 9 -13.78 -8.60 2.77
N GLU A 10 -13.51 -8.31 1.50
CA GLU A 10 -12.98 -9.31 0.56
C GLU A 10 -11.58 -9.80 0.95
N SER A 11 -10.76 -8.95 1.55
CA SER A 11 -9.48 -9.38 2.12
C SER A 11 -9.68 -10.36 3.27
N THR A 12 -10.73 -10.19 4.07
CA THR A 12 -11.06 -11.11 5.18
C THR A 12 -11.62 -12.42 4.63
N GLU A 13 -12.51 -12.36 3.64
CA GLU A 13 -13.05 -13.54 2.96
C GLU A 13 -11.93 -14.34 2.28
N LEU A 14 -11.00 -13.68 1.59
CA LEU A 14 -9.84 -14.34 1.01
C LEU A 14 -9.00 -15.05 2.08
N GLN A 15 -8.79 -14.42 3.24
CA GLN A 15 -8.06 -15.05 4.34
C GLN A 15 -8.80 -16.27 4.91
N LEU A 16 -10.12 -16.26 4.97
CA LEU A 16 -10.92 -17.40 5.40
C LEU A 16 -10.80 -18.55 4.39
N LEU A 17 -11.00 -18.28 3.11
CA LEU A 17 -10.88 -19.29 2.03
C LEU A 17 -9.48 -19.91 2.02
N LEU A 18 -8.45 -19.08 2.21
CA LEU A 18 -7.10 -19.57 2.40
C LEU A 18 -7.02 -20.44 3.67
N THR A 19 -7.52 -20.00 4.82
CA THR A 19 -7.46 -20.81 6.06
C THR A 19 -8.18 -22.17 5.91
N GLU A 20 -9.23 -22.24 5.10
CA GLU A 20 -10.01 -23.45 4.83
C GLU A 20 -9.39 -24.36 3.76
N GLY A 21 -8.31 -23.92 3.09
CA GLY A 21 -7.66 -24.66 2.01
C GLY A 21 -8.45 -24.66 0.69
N ASP A 22 -9.39 -23.74 0.52
CA ASP A 22 -10.17 -23.59 -0.72
C ASP A 22 -9.38 -22.78 -1.76
N THR A 23 -8.56 -23.49 -2.54
CA THR A 23 -7.71 -22.90 -3.57
C THR A 23 -8.50 -22.22 -4.70
N GLU A 24 -9.58 -22.84 -5.20
CA GLU A 24 -10.37 -22.29 -6.30
C GLU A 24 -11.12 -21.03 -5.85
N GLY A 25 -11.80 -21.10 -4.69
CA GLY A 25 -12.47 -19.95 -4.10
C GLY A 25 -11.49 -18.81 -3.79
N ALA A 26 -10.30 -19.12 -3.26
CA ALA A 26 -9.26 -18.13 -2.99
C ALA A 26 -8.78 -17.41 -4.25
N VAL A 27 -8.68 -18.11 -5.39
CA VAL A 27 -8.30 -17.50 -6.67
C VAL A 27 -9.38 -16.54 -7.15
N GLU A 28 -10.64 -16.97 -7.20
CA GLU A 28 -11.76 -16.13 -7.63
C GLU A 28 -11.89 -14.88 -6.73
N LYS A 29 -11.79 -15.08 -5.41
CA LYS A 29 -11.85 -13.99 -4.45
C LYS A 29 -10.65 -13.06 -4.58
N GLY A 30 -9.45 -13.60 -4.80
CA GLY A 30 -8.24 -12.84 -5.08
C GLY A 30 -8.38 -11.94 -6.31
N GLU A 31 -8.94 -12.44 -7.40
CA GLU A 31 -9.18 -11.65 -8.62
C GLU A 31 -10.14 -10.48 -8.39
N SER A 32 -11.23 -10.74 -7.66
CA SER A 32 -12.18 -9.70 -7.27
C SER A 32 -11.51 -8.62 -6.40
N LEU A 33 -10.77 -9.06 -5.37
CA LEU A 33 -10.07 -8.17 -4.45
C LEU A 33 -9.07 -7.28 -5.19
N LEU A 34 -8.27 -7.86 -6.09
CA LEU A 34 -7.26 -7.14 -6.87
C LEU A 34 -7.90 -6.12 -7.82
N THR A 35 -9.03 -6.47 -8.44
CA THR A 35 -9.82 -5.53 -9.26
C THR A 35 -10.29 -4.32 -8.43
N LYS A 36 -10.82 -4.56 -7.24
CA LYS A 36 -11.29 -3.48 -6.34
C LYS A 36 -10.14 -2.62 -5.84
N MET A 37 -9.01 -3.24 -5.47
CA MET A 37 -7.82 -2.52 -5.07
C MET A 37 -7.29 -1.63 -6.20
N LYS A 38 -7.19 -2.15 -7.42
CA LYS A 38 -6.78 -1.36 -8.60
C LYS A 38 -7.67 -0.14 -8.80
N LYS A 39 -8.99 -0.32 -8.74
CA LYS A 39 -9.95 0.79 -8.84
C LYS A 39 -9.71 1.84 -7.75
N SER A 40 -9.55 1.38 -6.51
CA SER A 40 -9.27 2.24 -5.35
C SER A 40 -7.95 3.01 -5.52
N LEU A 41 -6.88 2.38 -6.00
CA LEU A 41 -5.60 3.03 -6.29
C LEU A 41 -5.76 4.12 -7.37
N SER A 42 -6.47 3.81 -8.46
CA SER A 42 -6.70 4.78 -9.55
C SER A 42 -7.44 6.03 -9.07
N GLU A 43 -8.45 5.88 -8.21
CA GLU A 43 -9.18 6.99 -7.60
C GLU A 43 -8.26 7.85 -6.69
N LYS A 44 -7.41 7.21 -5.87
CA LYS A 44 -6.45 7.89 -5.00
C LYS A 44 -5.37 8.64 -5.78
N ILE A 45 -4.85 8.04 -6.86
CA ILE A 45 -3.91 8.69 -7.79
C ILE A 45 -4.53 9.95 -8.38
N LYS A 46 -5.80 9.90 -8.81
CA LYS A 46 -6.52 11.07 -9.33
C LYS A 46 -6.68 12.16 -8.25
N ALA A 47 -7.05 11.77 -7.03
CA ALA A 47 -7.18 12.71 -5.91
C ALA A 47 -5.86 13.43 -5.61
N LEU A 48 -4.75 12.70 -5.51
CA LEU A 48 -3.42 13.28 -5.30
C LEU A 48 -3.02 14.25 -6.41
N LYS A 49 -3.20 13.87 -7.68
CA LYS A 49 -2.93 14.76 -8.83
C LYS A 49 -3.74 16.06 -8.75
N SER A 50 -4.99 15.99 -8.31
CA SER A 50 -5.87 17.16 -8.12
C SER A 50 -5.42 18.05 -6.95
N ILE A 51 -4.81 17.48 -5.90
CA ILE A 51 -4.22 18.26 -4.81
C ILE A 51 -2.94 18.94 -5.29
N PHE A 52 -2.08 18.22 -6.02
CA PHE A 52 -0.83 18.78 -6.57
C PHE A 52 -1.04 19.98 -7.48
N SER A 53 -2.12 19.99 -8.28
CA SER A 53 -2.42 21.14 -9.15
C SER A 53 -2.76 22.42 -8.37
N LYS A 54 -3.05 22.32 -7.07
CA LYS A 54 -3.38 23.45 -6.19
C LYS A 54 -2.19 23.92 -5.35
N LYS A 55 -1.03 23.25 -5.40
CA LYS A 55 0.15 23.56 -4.58
C LYS A 55 0.48 25.05 -4.51
N SER A 56 0.56 25.71 -5.67
CA SER A 56 0.94 27.13 -5.73
C SER A 56 -0.05 28.02 -4.98
N LYS A 57 -1.35 27.70 -5.03
CA LYS A 57 -2.39 28.42 -4.29
C LYS A 57 -2.24 28.20 -2.79
N ASP A 58 -2.03 26.96 -2.36
CA ASP A 58 -1.87 26.61 -0.94
C ASP A 58 -0.64 27.31 -0.34
N ILE A 59 0.46 27.40 -1.10
CA ILE A 59 1.67 28.14 -0.68
C ILE A 59 1.40 29.64 -0.54
N ILE A 60 0.64 30.25 -1.46
CA ILE A 60 0.30 31.68 -1.36
C ILE A 60 -0.55 31.94 -0.12
N GLN A 61 -1.53 31.08 0.15
CA GLN A 61 -2.39 31.20 1.34
C GLN A 61 -1.58 31.01 2.62
N ALA A 62 -0.73 29.98 2.68
CA ALA A 62 0.13 29.72 3.82
C ALA A 62 1.09 30.87 4.14
N LYS A 63 1.61 31.58 3.13
CA LYS A 63 2.46 32.77 3.34
C LYS A 63 1.74 33.93 4.04
N ASN A 64 0.42 33.98 3.91
CA ASN A 64 -0.41 35.02 4.51
C ASN A 64 -1.05 34.57 5.83
N ALA A 65 -0.86 33.30 6.23
CA ALA A 65 -1.35 32.78 7.49
C ALA A 65 -0.37 33.19 8.60
N ASP A 66 -0.89 33.79 9.66
CA ASP A 66 -0.08 34.20 10.81
C ASP A 66 0.20 33.02 11.74
N GLY A 67 1.39 33.03 12.37
CA GLY A 67 1.74 32.08 13.43
C GLY A 67 2.23 30.72 12.94
N THR A 68 1.84 29.66 13.65
CA THR A 68 2.34 28.29 13.42
C THR A 68 1.20 27.28 13.47
N ILE A 69 1.30 26.22 12.67
CA ILE A 69 0.34 25.12 12.65
C ILE A 69 0.87 23.99 13.51
N THR A 70 0.06 23.52 14.46
CA THR A 70 0.33 22.24 15.13
C THR A 70 -0.34 21.13 14.33
N THR A 71 0.44 20.26 13.71
CA THR A 71 -0.05 19.16 12.87
C THR A 71 0.72 17.87 13.13
N LYS A 72 0.15 16.75 12.68
CA LYS A 72 0.87 15.47 12.63
C LYS A 72 1.76 15.47 11.39
N LEU A 73 2.96 14.91 11.46
CA LEU A 73 3.78 14.57 10.30
C LEU A 73 4.18 13.11 10.36
N VAL A 74 4.47 12.50 9.22
CA VAL A 74 5.00 11.13 9.20
C VAL A 74 6.36 11.11 9.87
N ASN A 75 6.54 10.19 10.82
CA ASN A 75 7.81 9.95 11.48
C ASN A 75 8.86 9.51 10.45
N PRO A 76 10.00 10.21 10.33
CA PRO A 76 11.04 9.84 9.37
C PRO A 76 11.55 8.41 9.56
N LYS A 77 11.63 7.91 10.80
CA LYS A 77 12.03 6.53 11.09
C LYS A 77 11.03 5.52 10.52
N TYR A 78 9.73 5.80 10.67
CA TYR A 78 8.67 4.99 10.08
C TYR A 78 8.78 5.01 8.55
N LEU A 79 8.89 6.20 7.95
CA LEU A 79 8.95 6.34 6.50
C LEU A 79 10.16 5.62 5.88
N THR A 80 11.34 5.70 6.52
CA THR A 80 12.53 4.95 6.09
C THR A 80 12.30 3.44 6.17
N ALA A 81 11.76 2.95 7.28
CA ALA A 81 11.48 1.53 7.44
C ALA A 81 10.43 1.05 6.45
N PHE A 82 9.36 1.83 6.23
CA PHE A 82 8.31 1.55 5.26
C PHE A 82 8.90 1.44 3.86
N ASN A 83 9.72 2.42 3.45
CA ASN A 83 10.35 2.43 2.12
C ASN A 83 11.23 1.18 1.91
N LYS A 84 11.94 0.74 2.94
CA LYS A 84 12.73 -0.50 2.91
C LYS A 84 11.85 -1.73 2.75
N ALA A 85 10.80 -1.87 3.55
CA ALA A 85 9.86 -2.99 3.48
C ALA A 85 9.17 -3.04 2.10
N TYR A 86 8.64 -1.91 1.66
CA TYR A 86 7.98 -1.74 0.37
C TYR A 86 8.89 -2.17 -0.79
N ALA A 87 10.11 -1.63 -0.85
CA ALA A 87 11.05 -1.95 -1.93
C ALA A 87 11.45 -3.43 -1.94
N ALA A 88 11.66 -4.04 -0.77
CA ALA A 88 11.98 -5.46 -0.66
C ALA A 88 10.83 -6.35 -1.18
N ASN A 89 9.59 -6.05 -0.78
CA ASN A 89 8.42 -6.82 -1.22
C ASN A 89 8.16 -6.65 -2.71
N VAL A 90 8.21 -5.42 -3.24
CA VAL A 90 8.03 -5.19 -4.68
C VAL A 90 9.13 -5.88 -5.49
N LYS A 91 10.38 -5.86 -5.02
CA LYS A 91 11.48 -6.58 -5.66
C LYS A 91 11.26 -8.10 -5.66
N ALA A 92 10.84 -8.66 -4.52
CA ALA A 92 10.55 -10.10 -4.40
C ALA A 92 9.44 -10.51 -5.37
N LEU A 93 8.32 -9.77 -5.38
CA LEU A 93 7.22 -9.97 -6.31
C LEU A 93 7.67 -9.87 -7.77
N LYS A 94 8.38 -8.81 -8.15
CA LYS A 94 8.90 -8.64 -9.51
C LYS A 94 9.81 -9.81 -9.93
N ASN A 95 10.68 -10.28 -9.05
CA ASN A 95 11.56 -11.41 -9.33
C ASN A 95 10.75 -12.70 -9.63
N ILE A 96 9.74 -12.98 -8.81
CA ILE A 96 8.81 -14.11 -9.03
C ILE A 96 8.10 -13.96 -10.37
N PHE A 97 7.60 -12.75 -10.66
CA PHE A 97 6.88 -12.47 -11.92
C PHE A 97 7.74 -12.67 -13.16
N THR A 98 9.01 -12.27 -13.10
CA THR A 98 9.94 -12.39 -14.22
C THR A 98 10.31 -13.85 -14.46
N ASN A 99 10.60 -14.61 -13.40
CA ASN A 99 11.10 -15.98 -13.56
C ASN A 99 9.97 -17.00 -13.71
N LYS A 100 8.76 -16.69 -13.26
CA LYS A 100 7.62 -17.63 -13.18
C LYS A 100 7.98 -18.91 -12.43
N VAL A 101 8.79 -18.78 -11.38
CA VAL A 101 9.19 -19.88 -10.50
C VAL A 101 8.86 -19.47 -9.08
N PHE A 102 8.23 -20.39 -8.35
CA PHE A 102 7.83 -20.20 -6.96
C PHE A 102 8.51 -21.29 -6.10
N ASP A 103 9.84 -21.31 -6.13
CA ASP A 103 10.61 -22.25 -5.32
C ASP A 103 10.74 -21.80 -3.84
N GLU A 104 11.33 -22.64 -3.01
CA GLU A 104 11.58 -22.37 -1.60
C GLU A 104 12.33 -21.04 -1.36
N LYS A 105 13.23 -20.65 -2.25
CA LYS A 105 13.96 -19.38 -2.17
C LYS A 105 13.03 -18.20 -2.39
N HIS A 106 12.07 -18.29 -3.31
CA HIS A 106 11.07 -17.24 -3.55
C HIS A 106 10.08 -17.12 -2.38
N THR A 107 9.62 -18.25 -1.83
CA THR A 107 8.76 -18.28 -0.64
C THR A 107 9.46 -17.64 0.56
N LYS A 108 10.74 -17.98 0.79
CA LYS A 108 11.55 -17.34 1.83
C LYS A 108 11.72 -15.84 1.60
N LEU A 109 12.00 -15.40 0.37
CA LEU A 109 12.12 -13.98 0.03
C LEU A 109 10.85 -13.19 0.34
N LEU A 110 9.67 -13.74 0.06
CA LEU A 110 8.40 -13.10 0.40
C LEU A 110 8.13 -13.11 1.92
N GLY A 111 8.46 -14.21 2.60
CA GLY A 111 8.37 -14.31 4.06
C GLY A 111 9.23 -13.26 4.78
N ASP A 112 10.53 -13.19 4.43
CA ASP A 112 11.46 -12.19 4.95
C ASP A 112 10.96 -10.76 4.71
N ALA A 113 10.33 -10.53 3.55
CA ALA A 113 9.79 -9.23 3.18
C ALA A 113 8.51 -8.88 3.98
N CYS A 114 7.65 -9.86 4.29
CA CYS A 114 6.50 -9.70 5.19
C CYS A 114 6.95 -9.31 6.61
N GLU A 115 7.98 -9.95 7.16
CA GLU A 115 8.49 -9.63 8.50
C GLU A 115 8.95 -8.17 8.64
N LEU A 116 9.37 -7.54 7.54
CA LEU A 116 9.73 -6.12 7.55
C LEU A 116 8.51 -5.23 7.82
N PHE A 117 7.32 -5.60 7.33
CA PHE A 117 6.09 -4.89 7.64
C PHE A 117 5.65 -5.10 9.09
N ASP A 118 5.81 -6.31 9.63
CA ASP A 118 5.53 -6.57 11.06
C ASP A 118 6.39 -5.68 11.96
N LYS A 119 7.65 -5.47 11.60
CA LYS A 119 8.56 -4.56 12.32
C LYS A 119 8.12 -3.09 12.26
N LEU A 120 7.37 -2.66 11.24
CA LEU A 120 6.82 -1.29 11.17
C LEU A 120 5.81 -1.00 12.25
N SER A 121 5.04 -2.01 12.68
CA SER A 121 4.00 -1.84 13.71
C SER A 121 4.55 -1.32 15.03
N ASN A 122 5.84 -1.54 15.29
CA ASN A 122 6.54 -1.09 16.49
C ASN A 122 7.11 0.33 16.37
N ILE A 123 6.97 0.99 15.23
CA ILE A 123 7.45 2.35 15.00
C ILE A 123 6.24 3.27 14.95
N GLU A 124 6.23 4.30 15.79
CA GLU A 124 5.19 5.32 15.75
C GLU A 124 5.14 5.98 14.37
N MET A 125 3.98 5.91 13.71
CA MET A 125 3.81 6.39 12.33
C MET A 125 3.91 7.91 12.21
N THR A 126 3.42 8.65 13.21
CA THR A 126 3.30 10.10 13.16
C THR A 126 3.93 10.76 14.36
N ILE A 127 4.48 11.95 14.18
CA ILE A 127 4.89 12.85 15.26
C ILE A 127 4.04 14.11 15.22
N VAL A 128 3.77 14.73 16.37
CA VAL A 128 3.11 16.05 16.43
C VAL A 128 4.18 17.12 16.41
N VAL A 129 4.03 18.11 15.55
CA VAL A 129 4.96 19.23 15.42
C VAL A 129 4.22 20.54 15.24
N THR A 130 4.79 21.61 15.80
CA THR A 130 4.36 22.99 15.57
C THR A 130 5.34 23.63 14.59
N ILE A 131 4.88 23.99 13.39
CA ILE A 131 5.74 24.43 12.28
C ILE A 131 5.10 25.58 11.51
N ASP A 132 5.93 26.27 10.73
CA ASP A 132 5.48 27.32 9.81
C ASP A 132 4.48 26.77 8.77
N PRO A 133 3.41 27.51 8.45
CA PRO A 133 2.40 27.08 7.47
C PRO A 133 2.97 26.68 6.11
N VAL A 134 3.95 27.42 5.59
CA VAL A 134 4.56 27.15 4.27
C VAL A 134 5.37 25.86 4.32
N ASP A 135 6.10 25.65 5.41
CA ASP A 135 6.86 24.42 5.63
C ASP A 135 5.94 23.22 5.79
N ALA A 136 4.79 23.37 6.44
CA ALA A 136 3.76 22.34 6.53
C ALA A 136 3.24 21.94 5.13
N VAL A 137 2.90 22.94 4.29
CA VAL A 137 2.45 22.69 2.90
C VAL A 137 3.55 21.97 2.11
N ASN A 138 4.82 22.37 2.27
CA ASN A 138 5.94 21.72 1.58
C ASN A 138 6.14 20.28 2.03
N ALA A 139 6.10 20.02 3.34
CA ALA A 139 6.22 18.69 3.92
C ALA A 139 5.09 17.77 3.42
N MET A 140 3.85 18.27 3.43
CA MET A 140 2.68 17.58 2.90
C MET A 140 2.86 17.21 1.42
N HIS A 141 3.30 18.17 0.58
CA HIS A 141 3.50 17.92 -0.85
C HIS A 141 4.64 16.93 -1.12
N LYS A 142 5.72 16.96 -0.32
CA LYS A 142 6.80 15.98 -0.41
C LYS A 142 6.28 14.57 -0.11
N LEU A 143 5.58 14.40 1.02
CA LEU A 143 4.97 13.12 1.39
C LEU A 143 3.99 12.63 0.32
N GLY A 144 3.11 13.51 -0.17
CA GLY A 144 2.16 13.16 -1.22
C GLY A 144 2.84 12.66 -2.49
N GLY A 145 4.02 13.19 -2.83
CA GLY A 145 4.78 12.78 -4.01
C GLY A 145 5.30 11.35 -3.84
N GLU A 146 5.89 11.08 -2.68
CA GLU A 146 6.35 9.73 -2.32
C GLU A 146 5.20 8.71 -2.29
N VAL A 147 4.02 9.10 -1.79
CA VAL A 147 2.82 8.25 -1.78
C VAL A 147 2.30 8.04 -3.20
N LEU A 148 2.25 9.08 -4.03
CA LEU A 148 1.79 8.98 -5.42
C LEU A 148 2.63 8.00 -6.23
N ASP A 149 3.95 8.03 -6.07
CA ASP A 149 4.84 7.13 -6.80
C ASP A 149 4.65 5.67 -6.38
N LYS A 150 4.46 5.41 -5.08
CA LYS A 150 4.15 4.06 -4.57
C LYS A 150 2.80 3.57 -5.05
N LEU A 151 1.76 4.39 -5.04
CA LEU A 151 0.43 4.00 -5.53
C LEU A 151 0.48 3.58 -7.01
N LYS A 152 1.24 4.32 -7.85
CA LYS A 152 1.44 3.95 -9.27
C LYS A 152 2.22 2.65 -9.43
N GLU A 153 3.28 2.45 -8.64
CA GLU A 153 4.04 1.20 -8.70
C GLU A 153 3.20 0.00 -8.25
N LEU A 154 2.42 0.18 -7.18
CA LEU A 154 1.50 -0.84 -6.67
C LEU A 154 0.41 -1.20 -7.67
N GLU A 155 -0.14 -0.21 -8.38
CA GLU A 155 -1.10 -0.44 -9.47
C GLU A 155 -0.50 -1.39 -10.53
N GLY A 156 0.77 -1.20 -10.90
CA GLY A 156 1.49 -2.10 -11.80
C GLY A 156 1.75 -3.49 -11.20
N VAL A 157 2.11 -3.57 -9.92
CA VAL A 157 2.37 -4.84 -9.22
C VAL A 157 1.10 -5.70 -9.11
N ILE A 158 -0.05 -5.09 -8.77
CA ILE A 158 -1.34 -5.79 -8.65
C ILE A 158 -1.73 -6.50 -9.96
N ASP A 159 -1.48 -5.88 -11.11
CA ASP A 159 -1.73 -6.50 -12.42
C ASP A 159 -0.90 -7.76 -12.68
N HIS A 160 0.25 -7.89 -12.02
CA HIS A 160 1.15 -9.04 -12.17
C HIS A 160 0.85 -10.16 -11.19
N ILE A 161 0.39 -9.83 -9.97
CA ILE A 161 -0.04 -10.83 -8.96
C ILE A 161 -1.12 -11.74 -9.53
N ASN A 162 -2.14 -11.16 -10.20
CA ASN A 162 -3.22 -11.93 -10.82
C ASN A 162 -2.71 -12.97 -11.84
N LYS A 163 -1.70 -12.61 -12.63
CA LYS A 163 -1.14 -13.52 -13.65
C LYS A 163 -0.37 -14.67 -13.01
N VAL A 164 0.35 -14.40 -11.92
CA VAL A 164 1.11 -15.43 -11.21
C VAL A 164 0.22 -16.36 -10.41
N ALA A 165 -0.82 -15.84 -9.74
CA ALA A 165 -1.80 -16.70 -9.06
C ALA A 165 -2.42 -17.72 -10.04
N LYS A 166 -2.81 -17.29 -11.25
CA LYS A 166 -3.30 -18.19 -12.31
C LYS A 166 -2.24 -19.19 -12.78
N PHE A 167 -1.00 -18.74 -12.94
CA PHE A 167 0.10 -19.61 -13.38
C PHE A 167 0.36 -20.73 -12.37
N VAL A 168 0.41 -20.41 -11.07
CA VAL A 168 0.60 -21.39 -9.98
C VAL A 168 -0.47 -22.48 -10.06
N VAL A 169 -1.75 -22.09 -10.11
CA VAL A 169 -2.88 -23.03 -10.19
C VAL A 169 -2.86 -23.92 -11.44
N GLN A 170 -2.35 -23.40 -12.57
CA GLN A 170 -2.35 -24.12 -13.85
C GLN A 170 -1.12 -25.03 -14.06
N ASN A 171 0.01 -24.75 -13.42
CA ASN A 171 1.26 -25.52 -13.63
C ASN A 171 1.50 -26.57 -12.54
N ASP A 172 0.87 -26.44 -11.38
CA ASP A 172 0.81 -27.50 -10.39
C ASP A 172 -0.27 -28.50 -10.85
N GLY A 173 0.13 -29.49 -11.65
CA GLY A 173 -0.76 -30.51 -12.23
C GLY A 173 -1.51 -31.35 -11.18
N GLU A 174 -2.39 -32.27 -11.63
CA GLU A 174 -3.37 -33.02 -10.81
C GLU A 174 -2.81 -33.85 -9.62
N GLU A 175 -1.48 -33.95 -9.45
CA GLU A 175 -0.81 -34.59 -8.31
C GLU A 175 0.33 -33.75 -7.68
N VAL A 176 0.62 -32.54 -8.19
CA VAL A 176 1.58 -31.63 -7.53
C VAL A 176 0.91 -31.06 -6.29
N ASP A 177 1.64 -31.11 -5.20
CA ASP A 177 1.19 -30.97 -3.82
C ASP A 177 0.27 -29.76 -3.62
N LYS A 178 -1.04 -29.99 -3.49
CA LYS A 178 -2.04 -28.92 -3.23
C LYS A 178 -1.65 -28.06 -2.03
N GLU A 179 -0.89 -28.64 -1.09
CA GLU A 179 -0.32 -27.93 0.06
C GLU A 179 0.74 -26.90 -0.35
N LEU A 180 1.57 -27.20 -1.36
CA LEU A 180 2.56 -26.27 -1.92
C LEU A 180 1.86 -25.09 -2.61
N THR A 181 0.98 -25.37 -3.57
CA THR A 181 0.17 -24.35 -4.28
C THR A 181 -0.54 -23.43 -3.28
N PHE A 182 -1.12 -24.03 -2.25
CA PHE A 182 -1.78 -23.32 -1.18
C PHE A 182 -0.84 -22.36 -0.43
N ASN A 183 0.34 -22.84 0.00
CA ASN A 183 1.32 -22.03 0.71
C ASN A 183 1.83 -20.84 -0.12
N GLU A 184 1.97 -21.00 -1.44
CA GLU A 184 2.37 -19.94 -2.35
C GLU A 184 1.29 -18.84 -2.44
N LEU A 185 0.03 -19.24 -2.62
CA LEU A 185 -1.11 -18.31 -2.66
C LEU A 185 -1.30 -17.56 -1.33
N VAL A 186 -1.13 -18.26 -0.19
CA VAL A 186 -1.13 -17.63 1.14
C VAL A 186 -0.04 -16.55 1.24
N THR A 187 1.15 -16.86 0.76
CA THR A 187 2.30 -15.95 0.86
C THR A 187 2.11 -14.72 -0.03
N LEU A 188 1.62 -14.89 -1.26
CA LEU A 188 1.24 -13.79 -2.15
C LEU A 188 0.18 -12.89 -1.51
N GLY A 189 -0.88 -13.49 -0.94
CA GLY A 189 -1.96 -12.76 -0.28
C GLY A 189 -1.46 -11.92 0.90
N LYS A 190 -0.56 -12.45 1.73
CA LYS A 190 0.03 -11.72 2.87
C LYS A 190 0.85 -10.51 2.42
N VAL A 191 1.73 -10.69 1.42
CA VAL A 191 2.56 -9.61 0.89
C VAL A 191 1.70 -8.51 0.27
N GLN A 192 0.74 -8.90 -0.56
CA GLN A 192 -0.21 -8.00 -1.20
C GLN A 192 -1.01 -7.19 -0.18
N LYS A 193 -1.53 -7.85 0.87
CA LYS A 193 -2.27 -7.21 1.95
C LYS A 193 -1.40 -6.19 2.68
N SER A 194 -0.17 -6.56 3.03
CA SER A 194 0.76 -5.71 3.79
C SER A 194 1.13 -4.45 3.01
N ILE A 195 1.58 -4.60 1.75
CA ILE A 195 1.95 -3.45 0.92
C ILE A 195 0.76 -2.50 0.73
N TYR A 196 -0.43 -3.04 0.42
CA TYR A 196 -1.62 -2.23 0.22
C TYR A 196 -2.01 -1.49 1.51
N ALA A 197 -2.11 -2.20 2.63
CA ALA A 197 -2.55 -1.64 3.90
C ALA A 197 -1.62 -0.53 4.42
N ASP A 198 -0.30 -0.73 4.37
CA ASP A 198 0.63 0.30 4.87
C ASP A 198 0.78 1.48 3.90
N THR A 199 0.60 1.27 2.59
CA THR A 199 0.49 2.38 1.63
C THR A 199 -0.77 3.20 1.88
N GLU A 200 -1.89 2.53 2.19
CA GLU A 200 -3.17 3.16 2.54
C GLU A 200 -3.04 4.02 3.82
N LYS A 201 -2.32 3.53 4.84
CA LYS A 201 -2.03 4.30 6.06
C LYS A 201 -1.28 5.60 5.75
N LEU A 202 -0.24 5.54 4.92
CA LEU A 202 0.50 6.74 4.50
C LEU A 202 -0.37 7.71 3.70
N PHE A 203 -1.22 7.20 2.81
CA PHE A 203 -2.18 8.02 2.06
C PHE A 203 -3.15 8.74 3.00
N ASN A 204 -3.74 8.04 3.97
CA ASN A 204 -4.65 8.65 4.93
C ASN A 204 -3.95 9.69 5.80
N CYS A 205 -2.72 9.41 6.27
CA CYS A 205 -1.93 10.40 6.99
C CYS A 205 -1.68 11.66 6.14
N PHE A 206 -1.31 11.51 4.87
CA PHE A 206 -1.19 12.65 3.96
C PHE A 206 -2.49 13.45 3.85
N MET A 207 -3.64 12.76 3.74
CA MET A 207 -4.96 13.41 3.63
C MET A 207 -5.33 14.18 4.90
N ASP A 208 -5.02 13.64 6.08
CA ASP A 208 -5.23 14.28 7.37
C ASP A 208 -4.38 15.55 7.51
N ILE A 209 -3.09 15.45 7.18
CA ILE A 209 -2.15 16.59 7.19
C ILE A 209 -2.68 17.72 6.31
N ARG A 210 -3.11 17.37 5.10
CA ARG A 210 -3.69 18.30 4.14
C ARG A 210 -4.95 18.97 4.69
N ASP A 211 -5.83 18.23 5.36
CA ASP A 211 -7.05 18.80 5.92
C ASP A 211 -6.74 19.76 7.08
N GLU A 212 -5.81 19.40 7.97
CA GLU A 212 -5.39 20.29 9.07
C GLU A 212 -4.73 21.57 8.57
N ILE A 213 -3.84 21.48 7.57
CA ILE A 213 -3.24 22.66 6.92
C ILE A 213 -4.34 23.50 6.27
N SER A 214 -5.27 22.87 5.55
CA SER A 214 -6.35 23.57 4.85
C SER A 214 -7.31 24.31 5.78
N LYS A 215 -7.48 23.84 7.02
CA LYS A 215 -8.23 24.56 8.06
C LYS A 215 -7.44 25.79 8.51
N ALA A 216 -6.18 25.57 8.90
CA ALA A 216 -5.34 26.62 9.47
C ALA A 216 -5.01 27.78 8.51
N ILE A 217 -5.00 27.57 7.20
CA ILE A 217 -4.72 28.63 6.20
C ILE A 217 -5.98 29.32 5.65
N LYS A 218 -7.18 28.89 6.08
CA LYS A 218 -8.46 29.51 5.70
C LYS A 218 -9.01 30.44 6.78
N ASP A 219 -8.61 30.24 8.03
CA ASP A 219 -8.87 31.12 9.17
C ASP A 219 -7.94 32.34 9.13
#